data_AF-A0AAW2Q0P4-F1
#
_entry.id   AF-A0AAW2Q0P4-F1
#
_cell.length_a   1.000
_cell.length_b   1.000
_cell.length_c   1.000
_cell.angle_alpha   90.00
_cell.angle_beta   90.00
_cell.angle_gamma   90.00
#
_symmetry.space_group_name_H-M   'P 1'
#
loop_
_entity.id
_entity.type
_entity.pdbx_description
1 polymer ?
#
loop_
_entity_poly.entity_id
_entity_poly.type
_entity_poly.pdbx_seq_one_letter_code
_entity_poly.pdbx_strand_id
1 'polypeptide(L)'
;MKETGELDVKCLEWLNDKPHSQRSRLDFKGYQKCDILLNNICESYNSIIEARDKPILTMLECIREYLMVKMQQNRDRVGKRWGDKKIYPKIEIIVDKNMDKASDCVPIMADDWNYEISCYDDARYTVDFIAHTYSCRKMGVK
;
A
#
# COMPACT_ATOMS: atom_id res chain seq x y z
N MET A 1 24.08 1.50 -11.87
CA MET A 1 25.11 1.41 -10.81
C MET A 1 26.53 1.64 -11.33
N LYS A 2 26.87 1.27 -12.58
CA LYS A 2 28.19 1.60 -13.16
C LYS A 2 28.44 3.13 -13.22
N GLU A 3 27.46 3.89 -13.70
CA GLU A 3 27.52 5.37 -13.76
C GLU A 3 27.69 6.05 -12.38
N THR A 4 27.25 5.40 -11.30
CA THR A 4 27.33 5.96 -9.93
C THR A 4 28.74 5.88 -9.36
N GLY A 5 29.51 4.88 -9.79
CA GLY A 5 30.92 4.71 -9.40
C GLY A 5 31.87 5.68 -10.08
N GLU A 6 31.47 6.23 -11.22
CA GLU A 6 32.24 7.24 -11.95
C GLU A 6 32.13 8.63 -11.30
N LEU A 7 31.05 8.88 -10.56
CA LEU A 7 30.77 10.16 -9.87
C LEU A 7 31.35 10.20 -8.45
N ASP A 8 31.20 9.13 -7.67
CA ASP A 8 31.76 9.03 -6.33
C ASP A 8 31.96 7.57 -5.90
N VAL A 9 33.23 7.17 -5.79
CA VAL A 9 33.64 5.83 -5.36
C VAL A 9 33.19 5.52 -3.93
N LYS A 10 33.21 6.51 -3.03
CA LYS A 10 32.77 6.31 -1.63
C LYS A 10 31.26 6.09 -1.54
N CYS A 11 30.50 6.81 -2.38
CA CYS A 11 29.07 6.56 -2.51
C CYS A 11 28.82 5.14 -3.00
N LEU A 12 29.56 4.64 -3.99
CA LEU A 12 29.42 3.27 -4.48
C LEU A 12 29.79 2.21 -3.44
N GLU A 13 30.88 2.39 -2.70
CA GLU A 13 31.28 1.50 -1.61
C GLU A 13 30.23 1.46 -0.51
N TRP A 14 29.77 2.65 -0.09
CA TRP A 14 28.63 2.76 0.81
C TRP A 14 27.45 2.00 0.19
N LEU A 15 27.15 2.21 -1.11
CA LEU A 15 26.05 1.61 -1.88
C LEU A 15 26.18 0.10 -2.18
N ASN A 16 27.30 -0.53 -1.88
CA ASN A 16 27.45 -1.99 -1.91
C ASN A 16 27.37 -2.64 -0.51
N ASP A 17 27.61 -1.90 0.57
CA ASP A 17 27.62 -2.43 1.96
C ASP A 17 26.24 -2.84 2.54
N LYS A 18 25.14 -2.24 2.08
CA LYS A 18 23.77 -2.55 2.49
C LYS A 18 23.18 -3.63 1.59
N PRO A 19 22.22 -4.40 2.12
CA PRO A 19 21.50 -5.41 1.36
C PRO A 19 20.88 -4.85 0.09
N HIS A 20 20.85 -5.65 -0.97
CA HIS A 20 20.24 -5.28 -2.25
C HIS A 20 18.76 -4.88 -2.10
N SER A 21 18.06 -5.44 -1.10
CA SER A 21 16.70 -5.07 -0.71
C SER A 21 16.52 -3.63 -0.21
N GLN A 22 17.58 -2.93 0.15
CA GLN A 22 17.52 -1.53 0.57
C GLN A 22 17.84 -0.54 -0.55
N ARG A 23 18.26 -1.04 -1.73
CA ARG A 23 18.88 -0.22 -2.79
C ARG A 23 18.30 -0.43 -4.17
N SER A 24 17.70 -1.59 -4.39
CA SER A 24 17.00 -1.91 -5.62
C SER A 24 15.51 -2.04 -5.36
N ARG A 25 14.72 -1.28 -6.12
CA ARG A 25 13.25 -1.43 -6.16
C ARG A 25 12.82 -2.85 -6.55
N LEU A 26 13.71 -3.64 -7.19
CA LEU A 26 13.43 -5.03 -7.59
C LEU A 26 13.23 -5.96 -6.39
N ASP A 27 13.89 -5.65 -5.26
CA ASP A 27 13.90 -6.48 -4.05
C ASP A 27 13.03 -5.92 -2.93
N PHE A 28 12.33 -4.82 -3.18
CA PHE A 28 11.35 -4.31 -2.22
C PHE A 28 10.23 -5.34 -2.06
N LYS A 29 9.97 -5.71 -0.81
CA LYS A 29 8.85 -6.59 -0.47
C LYS A 29 7.54 -5.87 -0.78
N GLY A 30 6.66 -6.54 -1.52
CA GLY A 30 5.33 -6.02 -1.88
C GLY A 30 4.37 -5.90 -0.70
N TYR A 31 4.76 -6.39 0.49
CA TYR A 31 3.94 -6.46 1.70
C TYR A 31 3.46 -5.09 2.20
N GLN A 32 4.28 -4.06 2.05
CA GLN A 32 4.04 -2.73 2.64
C GLN A 32 3.49 -1.75 1.59
N LYS A 33 2.42 -2.13 0.89
CA LYS A 33 1.60 -1.16 0.15
C LYS A 33 0.63 -0.47 1.13
N CYS A 34 1.19 0.20 2.13
CA CYS A 34 0.35 1.06 2.95
C CYS A 34 -0.04 2.26 2.09
N ASP A 35 -1.32 2.35 1.76
CA ASP A 35 -1.91 3.47 0.99
C ASP A 35 -1.92 4.78 1.80
N ILE A 36 -1.24 4.82 2.95
CA ILE A 36 -0.80 6.05 3.61
C ILE A 36 0.28 6.66 2.72
N LEU A 37 -0.18 7.29 1.64
CA LEU A 37 0.61 8.20 0.84
C LEU A 37 1.15 9.28 1.78
N LEU A 38 2.44 9.62 1.64
CA LEU A 38 3.11 10.67 2.43
C LEU A 38 2.27 11.95 2.55
N ASN A 39 1.48 12.26 1.52
CA ASN A 39 0.61 13.43 1.50
C ASN A 39 -0.44 13.42 2.63
N ASN A 40 -0.99 12.26 3.01
CA ASN A 40 -1.98 12.18 4.09
C ASN A 40 -1.38 12.53 5.47
N ILE A 41 -0.10 12.18 5.71
CA ILE A 41 0.60 12.56 6.94
C ILE A 41 0.89 14.06 6.93
N CYS A 42 1.41 14.60 5.83
CA CYS A 42 1.69 16.03 5.71
C CYS A 42 0.41 16.87 5.79
N GLU A 43 -0.68 16.47 5.14
CA GLU A 43 -2.00 17.11 5.22
C GLU A 43 -2.56 17.04 6.64
N SER A 44 -2.47 15.89 7.30
CA SER A 44 -2.89 15.73 8.70
C SER A 44 -2.05 16.58 9.65
N TYR A 45 -0.74 16.63 9.43
CA TYR A 45 0.17 17.50 10.18
C TYR A 45 -0.18 18.97 9.94
N ASN A 46 -0.43 19.38 8.70
CA ASN A 46 -0.77 20.76 8.37
C ASN A 46 -2.11 21.19 8.96
N SER A 47 -3.06 20.26 9.12
CA SER A 47 -4.37 20.55 9.73
C SER A 47 -4.32 20.90 11.21
N ILE A 48 -3.18 20.67 11.89
CA ILE A 48 -2.96 21.00 13.31
C ILE A 48 -1.95 22.13 13.52
N ILE A 49 -1.59 22.88 12.45
CA ILE A 49 -0.59 23.97 12.53
C ILE A 49 -0.96 25.00 13.59
N GLU A 50 -2.22 25.43 13.67
CA GLU A 50 -2.68 26.46 14.61
C GLU A 50 -2.56 26.04 16.10
N ALA A 51 -2.44 24.74 16.38
CA ALA A 51 -2.23 24.25 17.74
C ALA A 51 -0.75 24.32 18.17
N ARG A 52 0.19 24.47 17.22
CA ARG A 52 1.64 24.35 17.49
C ARG A 52 2.23 25.55 18.21
N ASP A 53 1.65 26.73 18.01
CA ASP A 53 2.10 27.96 18.65
C ASP A 53 1.61 28.08 20.10
N LYS A 54 0.90 27.06 20.60
CA LYS A 54 0.34 27.03 21.95
C LYS A 54 1.25 26.25 22.90
N PRO A 55 1.20 26.54 24.22
CA PRO A 55 1.86 25.71 25.23
C PRO A 55 1.48 24.23 25.10
N ILE A 56 2.37 23.32 25.50
CA ILE A 56 2.23 21.86 25.29
C ILE A 56 0.85 21.34 25.72
N LEU A 57 0.38 21.74 26.91
CA LEU A 57 -0.93 21.33 27.42
C LEU A 57 -2.08 21.78 26.50
N THR A 58 -2.09 23.04 26.12
CA THR A 58 -3.11 23.62 25.24
C THR A 58 -3.04 23.04 23.82
N MET A 59 -1.84 22.75 23.30
CA MET A 59 -1.66 22.07 22.01
C MET A 59 -2.29 20.68 22.03
N LEU A 60 -2.06 19.89 23.09
CA LEU A 60 -2.63 18.55 23.24
C LEU A 60 -4.15 18.59 23.35
N GLU A 61 -4.72 19.56 24.08
CA GLU A 61 -6.17 19.76 24.16
C GLU A 61 -6.77 20.10 22.79
N CYS A 62 -6.13 20.99 22.03
CA CYS A 62 -6.57 21.33 20.67
C CYS A 62 -6.56 20.11 19.74
N ILE A 63 -5.51 19.28 19.81
CA ILE A 63 -5.41 18.04 19.02
C ILE A 63 -6.50 17.05 19.43
N ARG A 64 -6.73 16.88 20.74
CA ARG A 64 -7.79 16.01 21.27
C ARG A 64 -9.17 16.42 20.73
N GLU A 65 -9.51 17.70 20.83
CA GLU A 65 -10.80 18.23 20.35
C GLU A 65 -10.95 18.08 18.84
N TYR A 66 -9.90 18.43 18.08
CA TYR A 66 -9.87 18.24 16.63
C TYR A 66 -10.15 16.78 16.24
N LEU A 67 -9.46 15.83 16.89
CA LEU A 67 -9.64 14.40 16.63
C LEU A 67 -11.06 13.94 16.99
N MET A 68 -11.60 14.39 18.13
CA MET A 68 -12.97 14.07 18.54
C MET A 68 -14.01 14.52 17.50
N VAL A 69 -13.93 15.78 17.07
CA VAL A 69 -14.84 16.34 16.05
C VAL A 69 -14.69 15.59 14.73
N LYS A 70 -13.46 15.36 14.27
CA LYS A 70 -13.18 14.65 13.01
C LYS A 70 -13.70 13.21 13.04
N MET A 71 -13.53 12.50 14.15
CA MET A 71 -14.06 11.15 14.33
C MET A 71 -15.60 11.13 14.31
N GLN A 72 -16.25 12.10 14.96
CA GLN A 72 -17.71 12.20 14.92
C GLN A 72 -18.22 12.51 13.51
N GLN A 73 -17.60 13.47 12.81
CA GLN A 73 -17.93 13.78 11.42
C GLN A 73 -17.75 12.55 10.51
N ASN A 74 -16.71 11.75 10.73
CA ASN A 74 -16.51 10.51 10.00
C ASN A 74 -17.63 9.48 10.30
N ARG A 75 -18.02 9.31 11.57
CA ARG A 75 -19.17 8.46 11.95
C ARG A 75 -20.47 8.94 11.30
N ASP A 76 -20.75 10.24 11.33
CA ASP A 76 -21.96 10.83 10.73
C ASP A 76 -21.96 10.66 9.21
N ARG A 77 -20.81 10.85 8.55
CA ARG A 77 -20.64 10.62 7.11
C ARG A 77 -20.91 9.18 6.73
N VAL A 78 -20.44 8.22 7.54
CA VAL A 78 -20.74 6.80 7.35
C VAL A 78 -22.22 6.56 7.60
N GLY A 79 -22.77 6.92 8.76
CA GLY A 79 -24.18 6.68 9.09
C GLY A 79 -25.16 7.26 8.07
N LYS A 80 -24.95 8.49 7.61
CA LYS A 80 -25.84 9.16 6.63
C LYS A 80 -25.72 8.63 5.20
N ARG A 81 -24.51 8.22 4.77
CA ARG A 81 -24.23 7.88 3.36
C ARG A 81 -24.18 6.38 3.11
N TRP A 82 -23.96 5.60 4.16
CA TRP A 82 -23.59 4.19 4.09
C TRP A 82 -24.58 3.26 4.80
N GLY A 83 -25.40 3.80 5.71
CA GLY A 83 -26.39 3.02 6.47
C GLY A 83 -25.74 1.85 7.21
N ASP A 84 -26.39 0.68 7.13
CA ASP A 84 -25.97 -0.55 7.83
C ASP A 84 -25.02 -1.44 7.00
N LYS A 85 -24.52 -0.98 5.85
CA LYS A 85 -23.62 -1.80 5.02
C LYS A 85 -22.30 -2.07 5.77
N LYS A 86 -21.80 -3.31 5.67
CA LYS A 86 -20.58 -3.74 6.39
C LYS A 86 -19.24 -3.28 5.79
N ILE A 87 -19.18 -2.88 4.51
CA ILE A 87 -17.91 -2.70 3.76
C ILE A 87 -17.82 -1.34 3.07
N TYR A 88 -17.08 -0.36 3.59
CA TYR A 88 -16.96 1.00 3.01
C TYR A 88 -16.92 1.09 1.46
N PRO A 89 -17.62 2.05 0.80
CA PRO A 89 -17.87 2.01 -0.65
C PRO A 89 -16.60 2.03 -1.49
N LYS A 90 -15.55 2.71 -1.03
CA LYS A 90 -14.28 2.73 -1.74
C LYS A 90 -13.64 1.34 -1.80
N ILE A 91 -13.83 0.53 -0.75
CA ILE A 91 -13.35 -0.86 -0.72
C ILE A 91 -14.22 -1.70 -1.63
N GLU A 92 -15.56 -1.56 -1.58
CA GLU A 92 -16.50 -2.23 -2.49
C GLU A 92 -16.08 -2.00 -3.97
N ILE A 93 -15.86 -0.74 -4.36
CA ILE A 93 -15.39 -0.38 -5.71
C ILE A 93 -14.05 -1.03 -6.08
N ILE A 94 -13.11 -1.15 -5.12
CA ILE A 94 -11.80 -1.78 -5.37
C ILE A 94 -11.97 -3.28 -5.56
N VAL A 95 -12.82 -3.92 -4.74
CA VAL A 95 -13.12 -5.35 -4.84
C VAL A 95 -13.80 -5.64 -6.17
N ASP A 96 -14.84 -4.88 -6.54
CA ASP A 96 -15.57 -5.06 -7.80
C ASP A 96 -14.63 -4.93 -9.00
N LYS A 97 -13.79 -3.89 -9.04
CA LYS A 97 -12.78 -3.73 -10.11
C LYS A 97 -11.76 -4.86 -10.18
N ASN A 98 -11.44 -5.49 -9.05
CA ASN A 98 -10.53 -6.62 -9.02
C ASN A 98 -11.24 -7.91 -9.44
N MET A 99 -12.52 -8.06 -9.09
CA MET A 99 -13.36 -9.17 -9.53
C MET A 99 -13.56 -9.15 -11.05
N ASP A 100 -13.86 -7.98 -11.63
CA ASP A 100 -13.99 -7.80 -13.08
C ASP A 100 -12.71 -8.25 -13.80
N LYS A 101 -11.55 -7.82 -13.33
CA LYS A 101 -10.25 -8.22 -13.91
C LYS A 101 -9.93 -9.70 -13.70
N ALA A 102 -10.36 -10.27 -12.58
CA ALA A 102 -10.14 -11.68 -12.28
C ALA A 102 -11.05 -12.58 -13.11
N SER A 103 -12.23 -12.10 -13.50
CA SER A 103 -13.17 -12.82 -14.39
C SER A 103 -12.52 -13.19 -15.73
N ASP A 104 -11.56 -12.40 -16.17
CA ASP A 104 -10.83 -12.59 -17.42
C ASP A 104 -9.58 -13.49 -17.28
N CYS A 105 -9.34 -14.06 -16.10
CA CYS A 105 -8.20 -14.94 -15.83
C CYS A 105 -8.68 -16.38 -15.61
N VAL A 106 -8.09 -17.31 -16.38
CA VAL A 106 -8.41 -18.74 -16.33
C VAL A 106 -7.28 -19.48 -15.61
N PRO A 107 -7.56 -20.16 -14.49
CA PRO A 107 -6.57 -21.00 -13.82
C PRO A 107 -6.44 -22.34 -14.53
N ILE A 108 -5.20 -22.74 -14.82
CA ILE A 108 -4.82 -24.03 -15.40
C ILE A 108 -4.02 -24.77 -14.33
N MET A 109 -4.51 -25.92 -13.90
CA MET A 109 -3.86 -26.71 -12.86
C MET A 109 -2.68 -27.48 -13.44
N ALA A 110 -1.51 -27.36 -12.80
CA ALA A 110 -0.35 -28.20 -13.07
C ALA A 110 -0.31 -29.36 -12.06
N ASP A 111 -0.42 -29.05 -10.76
CA ASP A 111 -0.52 -30.00 -9.65
C ASP A 111 -1.52 -29.47 -8.60
N ASP A 112 -1.76 -30.21 -7.52
CA ASP A 112 -2.67 -29.83 -6.41
C ASP A 112 -2.41 -28.43 -5.83
N TRP A 113 -1.17 -27.93 -5.93
CA TRP A 113 -0.75 -26.65 -5.36
C TRP A 113 -0.10 -25.69 -6.37
N ASN A 114 0.00 -26.10 -7.63
CA ASN A 114 0.67 -25.36 -8.69
C ASN A 114 -0.30 -25.03 -9.82
N TYR A 115 -0.39 -23.75 -10.17
CA TYR A 115 -1.31 -23.27 -11.19
C TYR A 115 -0.63 -22.29 -12.13
N GLU A 116 -0.97 -22.36 -13.41
CA GLU A 116 -0.72 -21.32 -14.41
C GLU A 116 -2.02 -20.55 -14.64
N ILE A 117 -2.01 -19.25 -14.37
CA ILE A 117 -3.13 -18.34 -14.60
C ILE A 117 -2.90 -17.67 -15.95
N SER A 118 -3.80 -17.93 -16.90
CA SER A 118 -3.83 -17.26 -18.21
C SER A 118 -4.81 -16.09 -18.15
N CYS A 119 -4.35 -14.86 -18.35
CA CYS A 119 -5.20 -13.67 -18.35
C CYS A 119 -5.41 -13.11 -19.78
N TYR A 120 -6.36 -12.18 -19.94
CA TYR A 120 -6.74 -11.59 -21.24
C TYR A 120 -5.64 -10.83 -21.98
N ASP A 121 -4.59 -10.40 -21.28
CA ASP A 121 -3.47 -9.63 -21.82
C ASP A 121 -2.35 -10.53 -22.39
N ASP A 122 -2.67 -11.79 -22.70
CA ASP A 122 -1.73 -12.88 -23.01
C ASP A 122 -0.67 -13.11 -21.91
N ALA A 123 -0.84 -12.48 -20.74
CA ALA A 123 0.05 -12.68 -19.62
C ALA A 123 -0.28 -14.00 -18.92
N ARG A 124 0.77 -14.76 -18.67
CA ARG A 124 0.72 -16.02 -17.92
C ARG A 124 1.43 -15.85 -16.61
N TYR A 125 0.78 -16.27 -15.53
CA TYR A 125 1.33 -16.19 -14.19
C TYR A 125 1.38 -17.56 -13.54
N THR A 126 2.51 -17.91 -12.92
CA THR A 126 2.64 -19.14 -12.15
C THR A 126 2.39 -18.86 -10.69
N VAL A 127 1.65 -19.74 -10.03
CA VAL A 127 1.29 -19.67 -8.63
C VAL A 127 1.62 -21.00 -7.97
N ASP A 128 2.48 -20.94 -6.95
CA ASP A 128 2.78 -22.05 -6.06
C ASP A 128 2.26 -21.70 -4.67
N PHE A 129 1.24 -22.44 -4.24
CA PHE A 129 0.58 -22.24 -2.95
C PHE A 129 1.38 -22.80 -1.77
N ILE A 130 2.28 -23.77 -1.96
CA ILE A 130 3.15 -24.29 -0.90
C ILE A 130 4.24 -23.26 -0.60
N ALA A 131 4.97 -22.85 -1.64
CA ALA A 131 6.06 -21.89 -1.50
C ALA A 131 5.57 -20.45 -1.28
N HIS A 132 4.25 -20.19 -1.42
CA HIS A 132 3.66 -18.85 -1.43
C HIS A 132 4.33 -17.94 -2.47
N THR A 133 4.66 -18.49 -3.63
CA THR A 133 5.33 -17.75 -4.70
C THR A 133 4.39 -17.50 -5.87
N TYR A 134 4.45 -16.28 -6.39
CA TYR A 134 3.61 -15.83 -7.49
C TYR A 134 4.51 -15.10 -8.49
N SER A 135 4.41 -15.42 -9.77
CA SER A 135 5.13 -14.66 -10.80
C SER A 135 4.52 -13.27 -11.02
N CYS A 136 3.25 -13.09 -10.63
CA CYS A 136 2.56 -11.81 -10.68
C CYS A 136 2.93 -10.91 -9.49
N ARG A 137 3.60 -9.78 -9.75
CA ARG A 137 3.86 -8.74 -8.72
C ARG A 137 2.62 -7.90 -8.33
N LYS A 138 1.50 -8.01 -9.05
CA LYS A 138 0.23 -7.37 -8.65
C LYS A 138 -0.38 -8.10 -7.45
N MET A 139 -0.33 -9.43 -7.47
CA MET A 139 -0.80 -10.33 -6.40
C MET A 139 0.28 -10.63 -5.35
N GLY A 140 1.55 -10.39 -5.68
CA GLY A 140 2.69 -10.78 -4.86
C GLY A 140 2.87 -9.97 -3.59
N VAL A 141 2.51 -10.58 -2.47
CA VAL A 141 3.11 -10.36 -1.16
C VAL A 141 4.41 -11.18 -1.13
N LYS A 142 5.56 -10.52 -1.27
CA LYS A 142 6.90 -11.11 -0.99
C LYS A 142 7.26 -10.93 0.48
#